data_AF-A0A9D6I1B0-F1
#
_entry.id   AF-A0A9D6I1B0-F1
#
_cell.length_a   1.000
_cell.length_b   1.000
_cell.length_c   1.000
_cell.angle_alpha   90.00
_cell.angle_beta   90.00
_cell.angle_gamma   90.00
#
_symmetry.space_group_name_H-M   'P 1'
#
loop_
_entity.id
_entity.type
_entity.pdbx_description
1 polymer ?
#
loop_
_entity_poly.entity_id
_entity_poly.type
_entity_poly.pdbx_seq_one_letter_code
_entity_poly.pdbx_strand_id
1 'polypeptide(L)'
;MHCEICDQDIGQTLVFLPIKRIDGKLNTSACLSCAEQSGYYCQEHQRPYIGFNDGTSACLRCIEKMVTEAPKDNAASLWRKLTKNLPAAELKKVIAAAQTSSDLTKDSLTTSLLRFLASKACRERVSLEKIISHLLERKDANLILDGISFYPKNN
;
A
#
# COMPACT_ATOMS: atom_id res chain seq x y z
N MET A 1 23.40 13.20 15.66
CA MET A 1 22.55 13.52 14.48
C MET A 1 21.19 13.86 15.05
N HIS A 2 20.56 14.97 14.66
CA HIS A 2 19.33 15.41 15.34
C HIS A 2 18.06 14.87 14.68
N CYS A 3 17.05 14.60 15.51
CA CYS A 3 15.72 14.19 15.09
C CYS A 3 15.02 15.38 14.45
N GLU A 4 14.50 15.22 13.23
CA GLU A 4 13.85 16.31 12.50
C GLU A 4 12.42 16.62 13.01
N ILE A 5 11.97 15.94 14.06
CA ILE A 5 10.66 16.14 14.71
C ILE A 5 10.83 16.84 16.05
N CYS A 6 11.71 16.34 16.93
CA CYS A 6 11.89 16.88 18.28
C CYS A 6 13.23 17.58 18.53
N ASP A 7 14.11 17.65 17.52
CA ASP A 7 15.46 18.25 17.56
C ASP A 7 16.45 17.61 18.57
N GLN A 8 16.03 16.56 19.28
CA GLN A 8 16.90 15.79 20.18
C GLN A 8 17.89 14.93 19.38
N ASP A 9 19.02 14.58 20.00
CA ASP A 9 19.96 13.64 19.39
C ASP A 9 19.29 12.26 19.18
N ILE A 10 19.39 11.73 17.96
CA ILE A 10 18.83 10.43 17.56
C ILE A 10 19.51 9.28 18.29
N GLY A 11 20.74 9.49 18.77
CA GLY A 11 21.56 8.44 19.35
C GLY A 11 21.93 7.40 18.29
N GLN A 12 21.69 6.12 18.60
CA GLN A 12 22.13 5.00 17.76
C GLN A 12 21.09 4.52 16.73
N THR A 13 19.82 4.89 16.87
CA THR A 13 18.73 4.34 16.04
C THR A 13 18.03 5.42 15.23
N LEU A 14 18.35 5.45 13.93
CA LEU A 14 17.72 6.32 12.94
C LEU A 14 16.52 5.64 12.29
N VAL A 15 15.37 6.30 12.28
CA VAL A 15 14.17 5.85 11.56
C VAL A 15 13.81 6.85 10.47
N PHE A 16 13.58 6.36 9.25
CA PHE A 16 13.06 7.18 8.15
C PHE A 16 11.55 7.02 8.05
N LEU A 17 10.82 8.13 8.15
CA LEU A 17 9.37 8.18 8.04
C LEU A 17 8.96 8.81 6.70
N PRO A 18 7.90 8.33 6.03
CA PRO A 18 7.38 8.89 4.78
C PRO A 18 6.58 10.18 5.03
N ILE A 19 7.18 11.12 5.75
CA ILE A 19 6.63 12.44 6.05
C ILE A 19 7.31 13.44 5.14
N LYS A 20 6.51 14.11 4.31
CA LYS A 20 7.00 15.14 3.39
C LYS A 20 7.48 16.36 4.19
N ARG A 21 8.71 16.78 3.90
CA ARG A 21 9.35 17.95 4.51
C ARG A 21 9.04 19.23 3.74
N ILE A 22 9.25 20.35 4.43
CA ILE A 22 9.09 21.71 3.85
C ILE A 22 10.08 21.95 2.70
N ASP A 23 11.27 21.36 2.78
CA ASP A 23 12.31 21.43 1.73
C ASP A 23 12.01 20.55 0.49
N GLY A 24 10.86 19.88 0.46
CA GLY A 24 10.42 19.04 -0.65
C GLY A 24 10.91 17.59 -0.59
N LYS A 25 11.75 17.22 0.39
CA LYS A 25 12.11 15.81 0.59
C LYS A 25 10.91 14.99 1.03
N LEU A 26 10.87 13.73 0.59
CA LEU A 26 9.75 12.82 0.84
C LEU A 26 9.86 12.04 2.17
N ASN A 27 11.01 12.11 2.83
CA ASN A 27 11.28 11.38 4.07
C ASN A 27 11.82 12.30 5.15
N THR A 28 11.48 12.00 6.39
CA THR A 28 11.93 12.69 7.60
C THR A 28 12.73 11.73 8.47
N SER A 29 13.91 12.15 8.95
CA SER A 29 14.69 11.37 9.91
C SER A 29 14.22 11.62 11.34
N ALA A 30 13.80 10.56 12.02
CA ALA A 30 13.29 10.61 13.38
C ALA A 30 14.07 9.69 14.32
N CYS A 31 14.11 10.06 15.61
CA CYS A 31 14.43 9.09 16.66
C CYS A 31 13.29 8.07 16.78
N LEU A 32 13.57 6.92 17.40
CA LEU A 32 12.58 5.84 17.54
C LEU A 32 11.31 6.31 18.27
N SER A 33 11.45 7.07 19.35
CA SER A 33 10.31 7.57 20.13
C SER A 33 9.38 8.46 19.29
N CYS A 34 9.94 9.39 18.51
CA CYS A 34 9.14 10.21 17.59
C CYS A 34 8.51 9.39 16.47
N ALA A 35 9.22 8.38 15.95
CA ALA A 35 8.67 7.48 14.95
C ALA A 35 7.43 6.76 15.48
N GLU A 36 7.51 6.16 16.66
CA GLU A 36 6.40 5.44 17.30
C GLU A 36 5.15 6.32 17.53
N GLN A 37 5.34 7.62 17.79
CA GLN A 37 4.27 8.58 18.03
C GLN A 37 3.75 9.27 16.76
N SER A 38 4.49 9.20 15.64
CA SER A 38 4.20 9.97 14.42
C SER A 38 2.94 9.53 13.65
N GLY A 39 2.38 8.35 13.94
CA GLY A 39 1.33 7.73 13.13
C GLY A 39 1.82 7.12 11.79
N TYR A 40 3.13 7.23 11.50
CA TYR A 40 3.80 6.64 10.34
C TYR A 40 4.67 5.43 10.72
N TYR A 41 4.36 4.79 11.84
CA TYR A 41 5.08 3.65 12.38
C TYR A 41 4.09 2.56 12.78
N CYS A 42 4.41 1.32 12.40
CA CYS A 42 3.63 0.16 12.75
C CYS A 42 4.02 -0.34 14.13
N GLN A 43 3.13 -0.19 15.10
CA GLN A 43 3.34 -0.74 16.44
C GLN A 43 3.32 -2.27 16.46
N GLU A 44 2.51 -2.90 15.62
CA GLU A 44 2.46 -4.37 15.52
C GLU A 44 3.78 -4.96 15.00
N HIS A 45 4.36 -4.34 13.97
CA HIS A 45 5.53 -4.87 13.27
C HIS A 45 6.84 -4.17 13.61
N GLN A 46 6.79 -3.15 14.46
CA GLN A 46 7.94 -2.35 14.91
C GLN A 46 8.78 -1.81 13.73
N ARG A 47 8.10 -1.19 12.75
CA ARG A 47 8.71 -0.68 11.51
C ARG A 47 8.01 0.58 10.98
N PRO A 48 8.72 1.49 10.31
CA PRO A 48 8.10 2.62 9.63
C PRO A 48 7.17 2.14 8.50
N TYR A 49 6.15 2.94 8.22
CA TYR A 49 5.31 2.75 7.05
C TYR A 49 6.07 3.08 5.77
N ILE A 50 5.61 2.52 4.65
CA ILE A 50 6.01 2.96 3.31
C ILE A 50 5.05 4.06 2.85
N GLY A 51 5.58 5.05 2.13
CA GLY A 51 4.78 6.10 1.50
C GLY A 51 4.28 5.68 0.11
N PHE A 52 3.10 6.16 -0.27
CA PHE A 52 2.48 5.98 -1.59
C PHE A 52 2.37 7.33 -2.31
N ASN A 53 2.20 7.31 -3.63
CA ASN A 53 2.25 8.53 -4.45
C ASN A 53 1.11 9.53 -4.17
N ASP A 54 0.03 9.08 -3.55
CA ASP A 54 -1.09 9.93 -3.15
C ASP A 54 -0.96 10.46 -1.72
N GLY A 55 0.24 10.40 -1.13
CA GLY A 55 0.54 10.95 0.18
C GLY A 55 0.05 10.09 1.36
N THR A 56 -0.57 8.95 1.08
CA THR A 56 -0.94 7.97 2.12
C THR A 56 0.23 7.04 2.45
N SER A 57 0.09 6.26 3.52
CA SER A 57 1.13 5.36 3.99
C SER A 57 0.55 4.13 4.65
N ALA A 58 1.26 3.00 4.59
CA ALA A 58 0.87 1.78 5.28
C ALA A 58 2.09 0.90 5.63
N CYS A 59 1.90 -0.05 6.54
CA CYS A 59 2.92 -1.03 6.84
C CYS A 59 2.94 -2.14 5.79
N LEU A 60 4.10 -2.36 5.16
CA LEU A 60 4.29 -3.45 4.20
C LEU A 60 3.99 -4.84 4.81
N ARG A 61 4.35 -5.07 6.08
CA ARG A 61 4.06 -6.34 6.75
C ARG A 61 2.57 -6.55 7.03
N CYS A 62 1.82 -5.50 7.38
CA CYS A 62 0.36 -5.61 7.50
C CYS A 62 -0.28 -5.97 6.15
N ILE A 63 0.23 -5.41 5.05
CA ILE A 63 -0.25 -5.72 3.70
C ILE A 63 -0.01 -7.21 3.39
N GLU A 64 1.22 -7.69 3.54
CA GLU A 64 1.54 -9.11 3.25
C GLU A 64 0.82 -10.08 4.20
N LYS A 65 0.62 -9.69 5.47
CA LYS A 65 -0.19 -10.45 6.42
C LYS A 65 -1.63 -10.59 5.90
N MET A 66 -2.26 -9.49 5.49
CA MET A 66 -3.61 -9.51 4.92
C MET A 66 -3.70 -10.37 3.65
N VAL A 67 -2.67 -10.34 2.79
CA VAL A 67 -2.60 -11.19 1.59
C VAL A 67 -2.47 -12.66 1.94
N THR A 68 -1.67 -12.99 2.96
CA THR A 68 -1.43 -14.38 3.40
C THR A 68 -2.65 -14.97 4.11
N GLU A 69 -3.34 -14.16 4.91
CA GLU A 69 -4.53 -14.55 5.67
C GLU A 69 -5.81 -14.50 4.82
N ALA A 70 -5.76 -13.91 3.62
CA ALA A 70 -6.90 -13.91 2.71
C ALA A 70 -7.32 -15.36 2.36
N PRO A 71 -8.60 -15.73 2.52
CA PRO A 71 -9.03 -17.09 2.25
C PRO A 71 -8.72 -17.52 0.81
N LYS A 72 -8.04 -18.66 0.63
CA LYS A 72 -7.67 -19.17 -0.70
C LYS A 72 -8.88 -19.41 -1.60
N ASP A 73 -10.00 -19.84 -1.04
CA ASP A 73 -11.26 -20.04 -1.76
C ASP A 73 -11.87 -18.71 -2.27
N ASN A 74 -11.44 -17.57 -1.71
CA ASN A 74 -11.84 -16.25 -2.19
C ASN A 74 -11.10 -15.83 -3.46
N ALA A 75 -10.00 -16.47 -3.86
CA ALA A 75 -9.26 -16.11 -5.08
C ALA A 75 -10.10 -16.26 -6.36
N ALA A 76 -10.67 -17.46 -6.57
CA ALA A 76 -11.53 -17.73 -7.72
C ALA A 76 -12.86 -16.96 -7.63
N SER A 77 -13.39 -16.83 -6.41
CA SER A 77 -14.61 -16.06 -6.15
C SER A 77 -14.43 -14.57 -6.45
N LEU A 78 -13.29 -13.98 -6.05
CA LEU A 78 -12.91 -12.60 -6.32
C LEU A 78 -12.80 -12.37 -7.82
N TRP A 79 -12.05 -13.21 -8.53
CA TRP A 79 -11.93 -13.09 -9.99
C TRP A 79 -13.28 -13.13 -10.68
N ARG A 80 -14.14 -14.10 -10.31
CA ARG A 80 -15.49 -14.20 -10.85
C ARG A 80 -16.33 -12.95 -10.55
N LYS A 81 -16.24 -12.40 -9.32
CA LYS A 81 -16.93 -11.16 -8.95
C LYS A 81 -16.44 -9.98 -9.78
N LEU A 82 -15.13 -9.83 -9.95
CA LEU A 82 -14.55 -8.74 -10.71
C LEU A 82 -14.96 -8.82 -12.19
N THR A 83 -14.76 -9.99 -12.81
CA THR A 83 -15.11 -10.19 -14.24
C THR A 83 -16.59 -10.01 -14.53
N LYS A 84 -17.48 -10.37 -13.58
CA LYS A 84 -18.93 -10.22 -13.76
C LYS A 84 -19.42 -8.77 -13.59
N ASN A 85 -18.78 -7.98 -12.73
CA ASN A 85 -19.35 -6.71 -12.27
C ASN A 85 -18.56 -5.47 -12.71
N LEU A 86 -17.26 -5.58 -13.00
CA LEU A 86 -16.48 -4.47 -13.54
C LEU A 86 -16.70 -4.31 -15.05
N PRO A 87 -16.78 -3.07 -15.56
CA PRO A 87 -16.69 -2.78 -16.98
C PRO A 87 -15.41 -3.36 -17.59
N ALA A 88 -15.48 -3.87 -18.82
CA ALA A 88 -14.35 -4.53 -19.47
C ALA A 88 -13.08 -3.65 -19.54
N ALA A 89 -13.24 -2.34 -19.75
CA ALA A 89 -12.13 -1.39 -19.76
C ALA A 89 -11.42 -1.29 -18.41
N GLU A 90 -12.17 -1.24 -17.32
CA GLU A 90 -11.63 -1.17 -15.95
C GLU A 90 -11.02 -2.49 -15.52
N LEU A 91 -11.68 -3.61 -15.83
CA LEU A 91 -11.13 -4.94 -15.60
C LEU A 91 -9.78 -5.12 -16.31
N LYS A 92 -9.66 -4.65 -17.57
CA LYS A 92 -8.40 -4.71 -18.33
C LYS A 92 -7.28 -3.93 -17.64
N LYS A 93 -7.56 -2.75 -17.07
CA LYS A 93 -6.57 -1.97 -16.29
C LYS A 93 -6.09 -2.74 -15.06
N VAL A 94 -7.02 -3.31 -14.29
CA VAL A 94 -6.70 -4.11 -13.09
C VAL A 94 -5.84 -5.32 -13.45
N ILE A 95 -6.22 -6.07 -14.50
CA ILE A 95 -5.48 -7.24 -14.96
C ILE A 95 -4.07 -6.84 -15.44
N ALA A 96 -3.96 -5.76 -16.22
CA ALA A 96 -2.67 -5.29 -16.71
C ALA A 96 -1.72 -4.93 -15.56
N ALA A 97 -2.19 -4.17 -14.57
CA ALA A 97 -1.38 -3.82 -13.41
C ALA A 97 -0.99 -5.06 -12.58
N ALA A 98 -1.92 -6.00 -12.39
CA ALA A 98 -1.65 -7.24 -11.66
C ALA A 98 -0.65 -8.13 -12.40
N GLN A 99 -0.70 -8.17 -13.73
CA GLN A 99 0.25 -8.90 -14.56
C GLN A 99 1.64 -8.28 -14.46
N THR A 100 1.77 -6.95 -14.59
CA THR A 100 3.05 -6.26 -14.40
C THR A 100 3.66 -6.55 -13.03
N SER A 101 2.86 -6.46 -11.96
CA SER A 101 3.33 -6.82 -10.61
C SER A 101 3.74 -8.29 -10.50
N SER A 102 2.95 -9.21 -11.08
CA SER A 102 3.24 -10.65 -11.10
C SER A 102 4.56 -10.95 -11.81
N ASP A 103 4.80 -10.33 -12.96
CA ASP A 103 6.01 -10.52 -13.76
C ASP A 103 7.27 -10.04 -13.01
N LEU A 104 7.15 -8.92 -12.27
CA LEU A 104 8.23 -8.33 -11.48
C LEU A 104 8.52 -9.14 -10.20
N THR A 105 7.48 -9.58 -9.50
CA THR A 105 7.61 -10.26 -8.20
C THR A 105 7.71 -11.78 -8.29
N LYS A 106 7.44 -12.36 -9.47
CA LYS A 106 7.31 -13.81 -9.71
C LYS A 106 6.18 -14.48 -8.92
N ASP A 107 5.25 -13.70 -8.39
CA ASP A 107 4.06 -14.19 -7.73
C ASP A 107 2.91 -14.46 -8.71
N SER A 108 1.88 -15.16 -8.26
CA SER A 108 0.67 -15.36 -9.06
C SER A 108 -0.05 -14.04 -9.35
N LEU A 109 -0.76 -13.99 -10.48
CA LEU A 109 -1.63 -12.86 -10.84
C LEU A 109 -2.62 -12.52 -9.70
N THR A 110 -3.18 -13.55 -9.06
CA THR A 110 -4.13 -13.37 -7.96
C THR A 110 -3.47 -12.79 -6.71
N THR A 111 -2.28 -13.24 -6.35
CA THR A 111 -1.50 -12.66 -5.24
C THR A 111 -1.22 -11.19 -5.50
N SER A 112 -0.83 -10.85 -6.73
CA SER A 112 -0.58 -9.46 -7.14
C SER A 112 -1.84 -8.59 -7.06
N LEU A 113 -2.98 -9.10 -7.52
CA LEU A 113 -4.27 -8.43 -7.35
C LEU A 113 -4.63 -8.23 -5.87
N LEU A 114 -4.46 -9.25 -5.04
CA LEU A 114 -4.72 -9.17 -3.61
C LEU A 114 -3.83 -8.13 -2.94
N ARG A 115 -2.56 -7.99 -3.35
CA ARG A 115 -1.69 -6.93 -2.84
C ARG A 115 -2.22 -5.54 -3.14
N PHE A 116 -2.82 -5.28 -4.29
CA PHE A 116 -3.44 -3.98 -4.56
C PHE A 116 -4.62 -3.69 -3.63
N LEU A 117 -5.53 -4.66 -3.51
CA LEU A 117 -6.69 -4.55 -2.64
C LEU A 117 -6.27 -4.39 -1.16
N ALA A 118 -5.31 -5.20 -0.71
CA ALA A 118 -4.78 -5.17 0.65
C ALA A 118 -4.01 -3.88 0.94
N SER A 119 -3.21 -3.40 -0.02
CA SER A 119 -2.53 -2.11 0.09
C SER A 119 -3.54 -1.00 0.32
N LYS A 120 -4.59 -0.95 -0.51
CA LYS A 120 -5.67 0.04 -0.36
C LYS A 120 -6.39 -0.09 0.99
N ALA A 121 -6.72 -1.32 1.40
CA ALA A 121 -7.39 -1.60 2.66
C ALA A 121 -6.56 -1.14 3.87
N CYS A 122 -5.25 -1.44 3.89
CA CYS A 122 -4.34 -0.99 4.95
C CYS A 122 -4.20 0.53 4.98
N ARG A 123 -4.10 1.18 3.81
CA ARG A 123 -3.98 2.65 3.69
C ARG A 123 -5.23 3.37 4.19
N GLU A 124 -6.41 2.81 3.94
CA GLU A 124 -7.69 3.36 4.40
C GLU A 124 -8.13 2.83 5.77
N ARG A 125 -7.37 1.90 6.37
CA ARG A 125 -7.69 1.25 7.66
C ARG A 125 -9.07 0.59 7.68
N VAL A 126 -9.40 -0.10 6.58
CA VAL A 126 -10.67 -0.84 6.42
C VAL A 126 -10.40 -2.30 6.06
N SER A 127 -11.45 -3.14 6.07
CA SER A 127 -11.32 -4.53 5.66
C SER A 127 -11.16 -4.69 4.15
N LEU A 128 -10.62 -5.83 3.73
CA LEU A 128 -10.48 -6.20 2.33
C LEU A 128 -11.85 -6.25 1.63
N GLU A 129 -12.87 -6.79 2.31
CA GLU A 129 -14.24 -6.89 1.81
C GLU A 129 -14.83 -5.51 1.51
N LYS A 130 -14.55 -4.51 2.36
CA LYS A 130 -15.03 -3.15 2.14
C LYS A 130 -14.41 -2.53 0.90
N ILE A 131 -13.11 -2.73 0.66
CA ILE A 131 -12.46 -2.29 -0.57
C ILE A 131 -13.04 -2.99 -1.81
N ILE A 132 -13.27 -4.30 -1.73
CA ILE A 132 -13.89 -5.05 -2.82
C ILE A 132 -15.29 -4.50 -3.11
N SER A 133 -16.13 -4.29 -2.10
CA SER A 133 -17.47 -3.71 -2.28
C SER A 133 -17.40 -2.32 -2.92
N HIS A 134 -16.54 -1.44 -2.43
CA HIS A 134 -16.37 -0.10 -3.02
C HIS A 134 -15.90 -0.16 -4.49
N LEU A 135 -14.97 -1.07 -4.82
CA LEU A 135 -14.50 -1.26 -6.19
C LEU A 135 -15.65 -1.70 -7.11
N LEU A 136 -16.50 -2.61 -6.64
CA LEU A 136 -17.64 -3.12 -7.40
C LEU A 136 -18.78 -2.11 -7.54
N GLU A 137 -19.01 -1.27 -6.52
CA GLU A 137 -20.01 -0.20 -6.53
C GLU A 137 -19.59 0.94 -7.44
N ARG A 138 -18.35 1.43 -7.28
CA ARG A 138 -17.83 2.56 -8.06
C ARG A 138 -17.43 2.19 -9.47
N LYS A 139 -17.11 0.91 -9.71
CA LYS A 139 -16.67 0.39 -11.02
C LYS A 139 -15.50 1.18 -11.61
N ASP A 140 -14.53 1.52 -10.76
CA ASP A 140 -13.38 2.35 -11.10
C ASP A 140 -12.10 1.69 -10.61
N ALA A 141 -11.25 1.25 -11.56
CA ALA A 141 -10.00 0.57 -11.25
C ALA A 141 -9.02 1.47 -10.47
N ASN A 142 -9.07 2.78 -10.67
CA ASN A 142 -8.17 3.73 -10.01
C ASN A 142 -8.29 3.66 -8.49
N LEU A 143 -9.44 3.20 -7.96
CA LEU A 143 -9.61 2.98 -6.53
C LEU A 143 -8.49 2.13 -5.89
N ILE A 144 -8.00 1.12 -6.60
CA ILE A 144 -6.91 0.24 -6.13
C ILE A 144 -5.57 0.44 -6.83
N LEU A 145 -5.55 1.20 -7.92
CA LEU A 145 -4.33 1.49 -8.68
C LEU A 145 -3.71 2.84 -8.31
N ASP A 146 -4.49 3.76 -7.72
CA ASP A 146 -4.01 5.06 -7.27
C ASP A 146 -2.96 4.91 -6.16
N GLY A 147 -1.89 5.70 -6.27
CA GLY A 147 -0.77 5.68 -5.33
C GLY A 147 0.36 4.72 -5.71
N ILE A 148 0.21 3.95 -6.80
CA ILE A 148 1.19 2.94 -7.23
C ILE A 148 1.82 3.37 -8.55
N SER A 149 3.12 3.73 -8.53
CA SER A 149 3.88 3.98 -9.77
C SER A 149 4.65 2.72 -10.12
N PHE A 150 4.29 2.08 -11.23
CA PHE A 150 5.09 1.02 -11.84
C PHE A 150 6.12 1.55 -12.85
N TYR A 151 6.16 2.87 -13.08
CA TYR A 151 7.02 3.47 -14.09
C TYR A 151 8.11 4.36 -13.46
N PRO A 152 9.36 4.30 -13.97
CA PRO A 152 10.22 5.47 -13.91
C PRO A 152 9.48 6.59 -14.64
N LYS A 153 9.36 7.77 -14.01
CA LYS A 153 8.96 8.97 -14.75
C LYS A 153 10.04 9.17 -15.82
N ASN A 154 9.73 8.86 -17.08
CA ASN A 154 10.53 9.34 -18.19
C ASN A 154 10.32 10.86 -18.21
N ASN A 155 11.28 11.57 -17.62
CA ASN A 155 11.49 12.99 -17.84
C ASN A 155 12.06 13.19 -19.24
#